data_AF-A0A1E5VRD1-F1
#
_entry.id   AF-A0A1E5VRD1-F1
#
_cell.length_a   1.000
_cell.length_b   1.000
_cell.length_c   1.000
_cell.angle_alpha   90.00
_cell.angle_beta   90.00
_cell.angle_gamma   90.00
#
_symmetry.space_group_name_H-M   'P 1'
#
loop_
_entity.id
_entity.type
_entity.pdbx_description
1 polymer ?
#
loop_
_entity_poly.entity_id
_entity_poly.type
_entity_poly.pdbx_seq_one_letter_code
_entity_poly.pdbx_strand_id
1 'polypeptide(L)'
;LELEQDPQLAYLVRDWDFSVGKRFQDEALHKFRSSVHHPSSSPQGLFFLLAVFCRYTFRLTEDSVSLALHYCLGGTPSGFHVSFVQDRHFKFSVSLKQVGLLVRNLNRITTEHFDVYFNLWRDRGDNWFSEKKK
;
A
#
# COMPACT_ATOMS: atom_id res chain seq x y z
N LEU A 1 -14.68 6.79 -8.91
CA LEU A 1 -13.87 7.90 -9.46
C LEU A 1 -12.54 7.42 -10.01
N GLU A 2 -11.66 6.75 -9.25
CA GLU A 2 -10.37 6.26 -9.80
C GLU A 2 -10.54 5.15 -10.86
N LEU A 3 -11.45 4.20 -10.65
CA LEU A 3 -11.74 3.12 -11.60
C LEU A 3 -12.50 3.56 -12.86
N GLU A 4 -13.09 4.77 -12.88
CA GLU A 4 -13.76 5.29 -14.08
C GLU A 4 -12.77 5.86 -15.10
N GLN A 5 -11.56 6.21 -14.66
CA GLN A 5 -10.56 6.87 -15.51
C GLN A 5 -9.64 5.88 -16.24
N ASP A 6 -9.58 4.63 -15.78
CA ASP A 6 -8.79 3.57 -16.43
C ASP A 6 -9.56 2.24 -16.52
N PRO A 7 -10.10 1.90 -17.71
CA PRO A 7 -10.79 0.64 -17.95
C PRO A 7 -9.96 -0.60 -17.66
N GLN A 8 -8.63 -0.52 -17.78
CA GLN A 8 -7.73 -1.65 -17.52
C GLN A 8 -7.63 -1.94 -16.01
N LEU A 9 -7.61 -0.89 -15.18
CA LEU A 9 -7.63 -1.04 -13.72
C LEU A 9 -9.00 -1.55 -13.25
N ALA A 10 -10.10 -1.06 -13.82
CA ALA A 10 -11.43 -1.59 -13.54
C ALA A 10 -11.55 -3.08 -13.88
N TYR A 11 -11.01 -3.50 -15.02
CA TYR A 11 -10.96 -4.90 -15.40
C TYR A 11 -10.09 -5.74 -14.45
N LEU A 12 -8.93 -5.21 -14.04
CA LEU A 12 -7.99 -5.87 -13.13
C LEU A 12 -8.66 -6.27 -11.81
N VAL A 13 -9.44 -5.36 -11.23
CA VAL A 13 -9.99 -5.54 -9.87
C VAL A 13 -11.43 -6.06 -9.85
N ARG A 14 -12.01 -6.39 -11.00
CA ARG A 14 -13.43 -6.75 -11.11
C ARG A 14 -13.82 -7.95 -10.22
N ASP A 15 -12.88 -8.87 -10.02
CA ASP A 15 -13.08 -10.13 -9.28
C ASP A 15 -12.48 -10.07 -7.86
N TRP A 16 -12.00 -8.90 -7.43
CA TRP A 16 -11.35 -8.74 -6.13
C TRP A 16 -12.38 -8.54 -5.01
N ASP A 17 -12.28 -9.34 -3.94
CA ASP A 17 -13.05 -9.13 -2.70
C ASP A 17 -12.38 -8.12 -1.75
N PHE A 18 -12.89 -6.89 -1.73
CA PHE A 18 -12.43 -5.81 -0.85
C PHE A 18 -12.90 -5.93 0.62
N SER A 19 -13.61 -7.00 1.00
CA SER A 19 -14.05 -7.22 2.38
C SER A 19 -12.89 -7.31 3.37
N VAL A 20 -11.73 -7.81 2.92
CA VAL A 20 -10.49 -7.90 3.70
C VAL A 20 -10.03 -6.52 4.13
N GLY A 21 -9.83 -5.61 3.17
CA GLY A 21 -9.44 -4.24 3.43
C GLY A 21 -10.45 -3.48 4.28
N LYS A 22 -11.75 -3.71 4.06
CA LYS A 22 -12.80 -3.09 4.88
C LYS A 22 -12.70 -3.48 6.35
N ARG A 23 -12.46 -4.76 6.65
CA ARG A 23 -12.26 -5.24 8.04
C ARG A 23 -11.03 -4.60 8.68
N PHE A 24 -9.94 -4.48 7.93
CA PHE A 24 -8.73 -3.81 8.42
C PHE A 24 -8.99 -2.34 8.73
N GLN A 25 -9.70 -1.64 7.83
CA GLN A 25 -10.09 -0.25 8.03
C GLN A 25 -10.96 -0.08 9.29
N ASP A 26 -11.94 -0.96 9.49
CA ASP A 26 -12.80 -0.94 10.68
C ASP A 26 -11.99 -1.21 11.97
N GLU A 27 -11.01 -2.11 11.91
CA GLU A 27 -10.09 -2.37 13.03
C GLU A 27 -9.23 -1.14 13.36
N ALA A 28 -8.66 -0.49 12.35
CA ALA A 28 -7.87 0.74 12.53
C ALA A 28 -8.73 1.87 13.15
N LEU A 29 -9.96 2.03 12.64
CA LEU A 29 -10.91 3.02 13.16
C LEU A 29 -11.32 2.71 14.61
N HIS A 30 -11.58 1.45 14.94
CA HIS A 30 -11.99 1.05 16.28
C HIS A 30 -10.85 1.19 17.29
N LYS A 31 -9.63 0.76 16.94
CA LYS A 31 -8.47 0.77 17.84
C LYS A 31 -7.85 2.16 18.03
N PHE A 32 -7.78 2.95 16.96
CA PHE A 32 -7.01 4.19 16.94
C PHE A 32 -7.84 5.44 16.65
N ARG A 33 -9.16 5.30 16.41
CA ARG A 33 -10.05 6.40 16.02
C ARG A 33 -9.54 7.17 14.81
N SER A 34 -8.92 6.45 13.87
CA SER A 34 -8.29 7.04 12.69
C SER A 34 -8.53 6.21 11.44
N SER A 35 -8.53 6.89 10.29
CA SER A 35 -8.52 6.24 8.97
C SER A 35 -7.17 5.56 8.72
N VAL A 36 -7.12 4.67 7.73
CA VAL A 36 -5.90 3.98 7.32
C VAL A 36 -4.94 4.92 6.60
N HIS A 37 -5.47 5.83 5.78
CA HIS A 37 -4.71 6.87 5.10
C HIS A 37 -5.06 8.25 5.65
N HIS A 38 -4.18 9.22 5.38
CA HIS A 38 -4.42 10.59 5.80
C HIS A 38 -5.52 11.24 4.93
N PRO A 39 -6.44 12.03 5.51
CA PRO A 39 -7.49 12.70 4.74
C PRO A 39 -7.02 13.99 4.05
N SER A 40 -5.85 14.54 4.42
CA SER A 40 -5.32 15.76 3.82
C SER A 40 -4.04 15.51 3.04
N SER A 41 -3.82 16.28 1.98
CA SER A 41 -2.59 16.30 1.18
C SER A 41 -1.36 16.81 1.94
N SER A 42 -1.45 17.01 3.27
CA SER A 42 -0.32 17.45 4.08
C SER A 42 0.55 16.26 4.49
N PRO A 43 1.87 16.32 4.27
CA PRO A 43 2.80 15.25 4.65
C PRO A 43 3.12 15.22 6.16
N GLN A 44 2.64 16.18 6.97
CA GLN A 44 2.91 16.17 8.41
C GLN A 44 2.20 14.99 9.10
N GLY A 45 2.98 14.10 9.69
CA GLY A 45 2.49 12.97 10.49
C GLY A 45 2.32 11.66 9.73
N LEU A 46 2.62 11.63 8.42
CA LEU A 46 2.59 10.39 7.64
C LEU A 46 3.63 9.39 8.14
N PHE A 47 3.22 8.13 8.20
CA PHE A 47 4.12 7.02 8.50
C PHE A 47 4.36 6.19 7.24
N PHE A 48 5.62 6.02 6.87
CA PHE A 48 5.98 5.32 5.63
C PHE A 48 6.26 3.84 5.86
N LEU A 49 5.82 3.03 4.91
CA LEU A 49 6.02 1.59 4.83
C LEU A 49 6.53 1.22 3.45
N LEU A 50 7.04 0.01 3.35
CA LEU A 50 7.50 -0.61 2.13
C LEU A 50 6.64 -1.83 1.83
N ALA A 51 5.97 -1.81 0.68
CA ALA A 51 5.29 -2.97 0.10
C ALA A 51 6.27 -3.68 -0.84
N VAL A 52 6.46 -4.98 -0.64
CA VAL A 52 7.33 -5.82 -1.47
C VAL A 52 6.50 -6.95 -2.08
N PHE A 53 6.36 -6.94 -3.39
CA PHE A 53 5.58 -7.95 -4.12
C PHE A 53 6.45 -9.14 -4.50
N CYS A 54 6.09 -10.34 -4.05
CA CYS A 54 6.83 -11.57 -4.36
C CYS A 54 6.19 -12.36 -5.52
N ARG A 55 4.87 -12.30 -5.61
CA ARG A 55 4.07 -12.92 -6.68
C ARG A 55 3.04 -11.88 -7.13
N TYR A 56 2.76 -11.82 -8.42
CA TYR A 56 1.73 -10.96 -8.98
C TYR A 56 1.31 -11.47 -10.36
N THR A 57 0.03 -11.31 -10.69
CA THR A 57 -0.55 -11.66 -12.00
C THR A 57 -0.84 -10.44 -12.86
N PHE A 58 -0.40 -9.25 -12.42
CA PHE A 58 -0.65 -7.97 -13.09
C PHE A 58 0.59 -7.09 -13.08
N ARG A 59 0.65 -6.10 -13.98
CA ARG A 59 1.77 -5.17 -14.04
C ARG A 59 1.81 -4.31 -12.79
N LEU A 60 2.96 -4.27 -12.10
CA LEU A 60 3.16 -3.39 -10.95
C LEU A 60 3.43 -1.94 -11.40
N THR A 61 2.39 -1.12 -11.30
CA THR A 61 2.42 0.35 -11.38
C THR A 61 1.97 0.95 -10.04
N GLU A 62 2.24 2.23 -9.81
CA GLU A 62 1.78 2.93 -8.60
C GLU A 62 0.26 2.84 -8.42
N ASP A 63 -0.52 2.91 -9.50
CA ASP A 63 -1.99 2.77 -9.46
C ASP A 63 -2.43 1.35 -9.10
N SER A 64 -1.89 0.33 -9.78
CA SER A 64 -2.23 -1.07 -9.49
C SER A 64 -1.81 -1.49 -8.07
N VAL A 65 -0.70 -0.94 -7.57
CA VAL A 65 -0.23 -1.16 -6.20
C VAL A 65 -1.11 -0.44 -5.21
N SER A 66 -1.57 0.78 -5.51
CA SER A 66 -2.54 1.50 -4.68
C SER A 66 -3.85 0.72 -4.55
N LEU A 67 -4.29 0.07 -5.62
CA LEU A 67 -5.45 -0.83 -5.59
C LEU A 67 -5.17 -2.10 -4.77
N ALA A 68 -3.99 -2.70 -4.88
CA ALA A 68 -3.61 -3.86 -4.05
C ALA A 68 -3.54 -3.49 -2.56
N LEU A 69 -3.05 -2.29 -2.23
CA LEU A 69 -3.09 -1.76 -0.87
C LEU A 69 -4.52 -1.52 -0.40
N HIS A 70 -5.38 -0.99 -1.27
CA HIS A 70 -6.80 -0.82 -0.98
C HIS A 70 -7.50 -2.16 -0.70
N TYR A 71 -7.19 -3.19 -1.49
CA TYR A 71 -7.66 -4.55 -1.26
C TYR A 71 -7.26 -5.07 0.13
N CYS A 72 -6.00 -4.86 0.52
CA CYS A 72 -5.46 -5.37 1.78
C CYS A 72 -5.89 -4.57 3.01
N LEU A 73 -5.94 -3.25 2.88
CA LEU A 73 -5.97 -2.31 4.01
C LEU A 73 -7.23 -1.43 4.02
N GLY A 74 -8.02 -1.43 2.95
CA GLY A 74 -9.16 -0.55 2.79
C GLY A 74 -8.74 0.87 2.41
N GLY A 75 -9.46 1.89 2.89
CA GLY A 75 -9.16 3.27 2.59
C GLY A 75 -9.39 3.66 1.13
N THR A 76 -8.77 4.73 0.67
CA THR A 76 -8.80 5.19 -0.73
C THR A 76 -7.43 4.96 -1.38
N PRO A 77 -7.35 4.36 -2.58
CA PRO A 77 -6.09 4.13 -3.31
C PRO A 77 -5.15 5.35 -3.37
N SER A 78 -5.62 6.51 -3.83
CA SER A 78 -4.86 7.78 -3.84
C SER A 78 -4.33 8.24 -2.49
N GLY A 79 -4.96 7.82 -1.38
CA GLY A 79 -4.54 8.18 -0.03
C GLY A 79 -3.24 7.51 0.42
N PHE A 80 -2.80 6.45 -0.27
CA PHE A 80 -1.57 5.74 0.09
C PHE A 80 -0.29 6.45 -0.37
N HIS A 81 -0.37 7.42 -1.30
CA HIS A 81 0.80 8.10 -1.87
C HIS A 81 1.90 7.11 -2.27
N VAL A 82 1.52 6.12 -3.07
CA VAL A 82 2.42 5.08 -3.54
C VAL A 82 3.48 5.68 -4.46
N SER A 83 4.74 5.36 -4.20
CA SER A 83 5.86 5.74 -5.06
C SER A 83 6.76 4.54 -5.34
N PHE A 84 7.14 4.35 -6.60
CA PHE A 84 8.11 3.33 -6.99
C PHE A 84 9.48 3.57 -6.34
N VAL A 85 10.10 2.52 -5.81
CA VAL A 85 11.45 2.56 -5.24
C VAL A 85 12.41 1.80 -6.13
N GLN A 86 12.13 0.51 -6.33
CA GLN A 86 12.92 -0.40 -7.15
C GLN A 86 12.09 -1.63 -7.49
N ASP A 87 12.64 -2.56 -8.28
CA ASP A 87 11.99 -3.81 -8.69
C ASP A 87 11.08 -4.41 -7.61
N ARG A 88 9.76 -4.39 -7.82
CA ARG A 88 8.71 -4.93 -6.92
C ARG A 88 8.59 -4.26 -5.54
N HIS A 89 9.32 -3.18 -5.30
CA HIS A 89 9.36 -2.42 -4.04
C HIS A 89 8.70 -1.07 -4.23
N PHE A 90 7.66 -0.82 -3.41
CA PHE A 90 6.89 0.41 -3.45
C PHE A 90 6.81 1.01 -2.05
N LYS A 91 7.18 2.28 -1.94
CA LYS A 91 6.98 3.05 -0.72
C LYS A 91 5.54 3.55 -0.71
N PHE A 92 4.89 3.50 0.44
CA PHE A 92 3.56 4.07 0.63
C PHE A 92 3.45 4.65 2.04
N SER A 93 2.40 5.42 2.26
CA SER A 93 2.13 6.11 3.51
C SER A 93 0.81 5.67 4.13
N VAL A 94 0.73 5.76 5.45
CA VAL A 94 -0.49 5.58 6.24
C VAL A 94 -0.64 6.76 7.21
N SER A 95 -1.84 6.88 7.78
CA SER A 95 -2.25 8.05 8.58
C SER A 95 -1.38 8.32 9.81
N LEU A 96 -0.93 7.27 10.51
CA LEU A 96 -0.14 7.39 11.74
C LEU A 96 0.66 6.13 12.06
N LYS A 97 1.65 6.27 12.94
CA LYS A 97 2.59 5.21 13.33
C LYS A 97 1.91 3.94 13.84
N GLN A 98 0.89 4.04 14.69
CA GLN A 98 0.17 2.87 15.22
C GLN A 98 -0.56 2.09 14.12
N VAL A 99 -1.19 2.78 13.15
CA VAL A 99 -1.75 2.14 11.96
C VAL A 99 -0.64 1.46 11.16
N GLY A 100 0.51 2.11 10.98
CA GLY A 100 1.61 1.50 10.25
C GLY A 100 2.23 0.28 10.92
N LEU A 101 2.28 0.26 12.25
CA LEU A 101 2.65 -0.93 13.02
C LEU A 101 1.60 -2.04 12.89
N LEU A 102 0.31 -1.69 12.84
CA LEU A 102 -0.76 -2.65 12.59
C LEU A 102 -0.61 -3.27 11.18
N VAL A 103 -0.34 -2.47 10.16
CA VAL A 103 -0.05 -2.95 8.80
C VAL A 103 1.17 -3.87 8.79
N ARG A 104 2.27 -3.48 9.45
CA ARG A 104 3.47 -4.31 9.56
C ARG A 104 3.19 -5.66 10.21
N ASN A 105 2.31 -5.70 11.21
CA ASN A 105 1.96 -6.94 11.92
C ASN A 105 1.19 -7.93 11.04
N LEU A 106 0.60 -7.50 9.91
CA LEU A 106 0.07 -8.41 8.90
C LEU A 106 1.18 -9.28 8.28
N ASN A 107 2.43 -8.79 8.30
CA ASN A 107 3.65 -9.44 7.79
C ASN A 107 3.63 -9.73 6.29
N ARG A 108 2.74 -10.61 5.84
CA ARG A 108 2.50 -10.98 4.46
C ARG A 108 1.01 -11.20 4.22
N ILE A 109 0.49 -10.66 3.13
CA ILE A 109 -0.81 -11.05 2.58
C ILE A 109 -0.57 -11.86 1.31
N THR A 110 -1.25 -13.00 1.22
CA THR A 110 -1.21 -13.91 0.07
C THR A 110 -2.62 -14.01 -0.48
N THR A 111 -2.78 -13.68 -1.75
CA THR A 111 -4.04 -13.75 -2.49
C THR A 111 -3.84 -14.61 -3.74
N GLU A 112 -4.91 -14.85 -4.50
CA GLU A 112 -4.80 -15.51 -5.81
C GLU A 112 -4.06 -14.63 -6.83
N HIS A 113 -4.11 -13.31 -6.68
CA HIS A 113 -3.56 -12.35 -7.63
C HIS A 113 -2.15 -11.89 -7.28
N PHE A 114 -1.80 -11.84 -6.00
CA PHE A 114 -0.50 -11.34 -5.54
C PHE A 114 -0.12 -11.79 -4.14
N ASP A 115 1.18 -11.72 -3.85
CA ASP A 115 1.75 -11.92 -2.53
C ASP A 115 2.56 -10.68 -2.18
N VAL A 116 2.21 -10.01 -1.08
CA VAL A 116 2.84 -8.77 -0.66
C VAL A 116 3.33 -8.86 0.78
N TYR A 117 4.54 -8.37 1.02
CA TYR A 117 5.12 -8.19 2.35
C TYR A 117 5.09 -6.72 2.76
N PHE A 118 4.85 -6.48 4.05
CA PHE A 118 4.85 -5.14 4.64
C PHE A 118 6.03 -4.96 5.57
N ASN A 119 6.95 -4.09 5.18
CA ASN A 119 8.13 -3.75 5.96
C ASN A 119 8.09 -2.28 6.40
N LEU A 120 8.78 -1.98 7.50
CA LEU A 120 9.02 -0.57 7.85
C LEU A 120 9.86 0.09 6.76
N TRP A 121 9.46 1.28 6.34
CA TRP A 121 10.35 2.13 5.58
C TRP A 121 11.46 2.59 6.52
N ARG A 122 12.68 2.09 6.30
CA ARG A 122 13.86 2.73 6.86
C ARG A 122 14.19 3.86 5.92
N ASP A 123 14.24 5.07 6.46
CA ASP A 123 14.87 6.19 5.78
C ASP A 123 16.33 5.77 5.53
N ARG A 124 16.61 5.18 4.37
CA ARG A 124 17.96 5.14 3.84
C ARG A 124 18.20 6.59 3.44
N GLY A 125 18.63 7.42 4.38
CA GLY A 125 19.07 8.76 4.09
C GLY A 125 20.02 8.70 2.90
N ASP A 126 19.68 9.44 1.85
CA ASP A 126 20.56 9.84 0.76
C ASP A 126 21.69 8.85 0.41
N ASN A 127 21.35 7.71 -0.21
CA ASN A 127 22.31 6.96 -1.03
C ASN A 127 21.62 5.85 -1.87
N TRP A 128 21.00 6.25 -2.99
CA TRP A 128 20.52 5.32 -4.02
C TRP A 128 21.56 5.09 -5.14
N PHE A 129 22.74 5.73 -5.10
CA PHE A 129 23.76 5.63 -6.15
C PHE A 129 24.86 4.57 -5.93
N SER A 130 24.77 3.71 -4.91
CA SER A 130 25.85 2.77 -4.60
C SER A 130 25.38 1.33 -4.53
N GLU A 131 24.73 0.83 -5.58
CA GLU A 131 24.59 -0.62 -5.81
C GLU A 131 24.45 -0.94 -7.31
N LYS A 132 25.31 -0.33 -8.13
CA LYS A 132 25.70 -0.87 -9.44
C LYS A 132 27.22 -0.91 -9.52
N LYS A 133 27.82 -1.93 -8.91
CA LYS A 133 29.09 -2.55 -9.32
C LYS A 133 29.44 -3.67 -8.32
N LYS A 134 29.05 -4.89 -8.68
CA LYS A 134 29.92 -6.06 -8.62
C LYS A 134 29.58 -6.93 -9.81
#